data_AF-A0ABD1S002-F1
#
_entry.id   AF-A0ABD1S002-F1
#
_cell.length_a   1.000
_cell.length_b   1.000
_cell.length_c   1.000
_cell.angle_alpha   90.00
_cell.angle_beta   90.00
_cell.angle_gamma   90.00
#
_symmetry.space_group_name_H-M   'P 1'
#
loop_
_entity.id
_entity.type
_entity.pdbx_description
1 polymer ?
#
loop_
_entity_poly.entity_id
_entity_poly.type
_entity_poly.pdbx_seq_one_letter_code
_entity_poly.pdbx_strand_id
1 'polypeptide(L)'
;MQGEALTTQAARKTPFKLLVVLSSTENSTGEVFLDDGEEVEMGRGGRWTLIQYNGRISGSTVTVESNVINKEYALSQKWIVEKVTFLGLKNVTKLRSHELIMITGAKWIKISGGKKDLGETKLCIEGGVQNTLYENDA
;
A
#
# COMPACT_ATOMS: atom_id res chain seq x y z
N MET A 1 -0.55 5.83 7.76
CA MET A 1 -0.93 6.34 9.10
C MET A 1 -1.81 5.31 9.79
N GLN A 2 -1.83 5.27 11.11
CA GLN A 2 -2.77 4.47 11.92
C GLN A 2 -3.68 5.40 12.73
N GLY A 3 -4.72 4.84 13.34
CA GLY A 3 -5.66 5.55 14.21
C GLY A 3 -5.04 5.93 15.56
N GLU A 4 -5.61 6.97 16.16
CA GLU A 4 -5.26 7.42 17.50
C GLU A 4 -5.76 6.41 18.56
N ALA A 5 -4.96 6.21 19.60
CA ALA A 5 -5.32 5.42 20.77
C ALA A 5 -4.48 5.85 21.98
N LEU A 6 -4.92 5.48 23.19
CA LEU A 6 -4.23 5.85 24.44
C LEU A 6 -2.85 5.21 24.61
N THR A 7 -2.57 4.11 23.90
CA THR A 7 -1.28 3.42 23.94
C THR A 7 -0.82 3.07 22.53
N THR A 8 0.50 2.97 22.34
CA THR A 8 1.10 2.52 21.07
C THR A 8 0.65 1.10 20.71
N GLN A 9 0.53 0.21 21.70
CA GLN A 9 0.00 -1.14 21.51
C GLN A 9 -1.43 -1.15 20.96
N ALA A 10 -2.28 -0.25 21.43
CA ALA A 10 -3.64 -0.10 20.92
C ALA A 10 -3.65 0.54 19.52
N ALA A 11 -2.83 1.58 19.30
CA ALA A 11 -2.72 2.26 18.01
C ALA A 11 -2.27 1.30 16.90
N ARG A 12 -1.31 0.41 17.19
CA ARG A 12 -0.79 -0.61 16.26
C ARG A 12 -1.81 -1.66 15.81
N LYS A 13 -2.93 -1.78 16.52
CA LYS A 13 -4.06 -2.67 16.15
C LYS A 13 -5.11 -1.97 15.30
N THR A 14 -5.01 -0.65 15.14
CA THR A 14 -5.96 0.08 14.29
C THR A 14 -5.61 -0.09 12.80
N PRO A 15 -6.61 -0.06 11.91
CA PRO A 15 -6.39 -0.09 10.47
C PRO A 15 -5.50 1.04 9.97
N PHE A 16 -4.77 0.78 8.89
CA PHE A 16 -3.98 1.80 8.21
C PHE A 16 -4.86 2.67 7.31
N LYS A 17 -4.51 3.96 7.28
CA LYS A 17 -4.99 4.96 6.32
C LYS A 17 -3.78 5.42 5.49
N LEU A 18 -3.83 5.22 4.18
CA LEU A 18 -2.78 5.64 3.25
C LEU A 18 -3.10 7.06 2.74
N LEU A 19 -2.13 7.97 2.89
CA LEU A 19 -2.20 9.32 2.34
C LEU A 19 -1.24 9.39 1.15
N VAL A 20 -1.77 9.72 -0.02
CA VAL A 20 -1.01 9.82 -1.27
C VAL A 20 -1.08 11.25 -1.77
N VAL A 21 0.04 11.97 -1.63
CA VAL A 21 0.17 13.33 -2.15
C VAL A 21 0.80 13.24 -3.53
N LEU A 22 0.04 13.60 -4.56
CA LEU A 22 0.44 13.47 -5.97
C LEU A 22 0.97 14.79 -6.53
N SER A 23 1.94 14.68 -7.44
CA SER A 23 2.42 15.77 -8.27
C SER A 23 2.05 15.52 -9.74
N SER A 24 1.90 16.59 -10.51
CA SER A 24 1.75 16.50 -11.97
C SER A 24 3.07 16.37 -12.72
N THR A 25 4.21 16.56 -12.03
CA THR A 25 5.54 16.59 -12.66
C THR A 25 6.38 15.37 -12.32
N GLU A 26 6.10 14.69 -11.21
CA GLU A 26 6.91 13.58 -10.71
C GLU A 26 6.04 12.52 -10.02
N ASN A 27 6.58 11.31 -9.92
CA ASN A 27 5.97 10.23 -9.16
C ASN A 27 6.17 10.46 -7.66
N SER A 28 5.19 10.05 -6.87
CA SER A 28 5.26 10.05 -5.41
C SER A 28 5.79 8.70 -4.93
N THR A 29 6.68 8.71 -3.95
CA THR A 29 7.17 7.51 -3.29
C THR A 29 6.94 7.58 -1.79
N GLY A 30 6.94 6.42 -1.13
CA GLY A 30 6.87 6.35 0.33
C GLY A 30 7.11 4.94 0.81
N GLU A 31 7.59 4.79 2.04
CA GLU A 31 7.94 3.49 2.60
C GLU A 31 7.35 3.33 4.01
N VAL A 32 6.99 2.10 4.36
CA VAL A 32 6.54 1.73 5.70
C VAL A 32 7.25 0.46 6.12
N PHE A 33 8.03 0.55 7.18
CA PHE A 33 8.61 -0.61 7.85
C PHE A 33 7.72 -1.00 9.05
N LEU A 34 7.43 -2.30 9.15
CA LEU A 34 6.54 -2.85 10.17
C LEU A 34 7.23 -4.02 10.84
N ASP A 35 7.45 -3.97 12.14
CA ASP A 35 8.02 -5.05 12.95
C ASP A 35 7.17 -5.34 14.19
N ASP A 36 7.69 -6.14 15.11
CA ASP A 36 7.06 -6.40 16.40
C ASP A 36 7.24 -5.26 17.41
N GLY A 37 8.17 -4.33 17.16
CA GLY A 37 8.54 -3.21 18.02
C GLY A 37 9.43 -3.58 19.21
N GLU A 38 9.91 -4.83 19.29
CA GLU A 38 10.61 -5.37 20.46
C GLU A 38 11.93 -6.09 20.10
N GLU A 39 12.14 -6.48 18.83
CA GLU A 39 13.42 -7.08 18.42
C GLU A 39 14.61 -6.13 18.57
N VAL A 40 15.72 -6.65 19.09
CA VAL A 40 16.95 -5.88 19.36
C VAL A 40 17.56 -5.33 18.07
N GLU A 41 17.45 -6.08 16.98
CA GLU A 41 18.01 -5.71 15.68
C GLU A 41 16.90 -5.55 14.64
N MET A 42 16.69 -4.30 14.20
CA MET A 42 15.72 -3.97 13.17
C MET A 42 16.02 -4.71 11.86
N GLY A 43 15.00 -5.35 11.28
CA GLY A 43 15.10 -5.98 9.96
C GLY A 43 15.95 -7.26 9.93
N ARG A 44 16.36 -7.78 11.09
CA ARG A 44 16.95 -9.11 11.21
C ARG A 44 15.87 -10.10 11.65
N GLY A 45 16.08 -11.39 11.39
CA GLY A 45 15.05 -12.40 11.63
C GLY A 45 13.88 -12.33 10.65
N GLY A 46 12.70 -12.79 11.08
CA GLY A 46 11.52 -12.95 10.22
C GLY A 46 10.31 -12.12 10.62
N ARG A 47 10.36 -11.37 11.73
CA ARG A 47 9.19 -10.65 12.28
C ARG A 47 9.15 -9.18 11.86
N TRP A 48 9.24 -8.97 10.55
CA TRP A 48 9.15 -7.64 9.96
C TRP A 48 8.57 -7.68 8.54
N THR A 49 8.09 -6.56 8.02
CA THR A 49 7.65 -6.37 6.65
C THR A 49 8.05 -4.96 6.20
N LEU A 50 8.59 -4.83 4.99
CA LEU A 50 8.81 -3.54 4.35
C LEU A 50 7.83 -3.37 3.19
N ILE A 51 7.12 -2.25 3.17
CA ILE A 51 6.22 -1.88 2.08
C ILE A 51 6.75 -0.62 1.42
N GLN A 52 6.99 -0.68 0.11
CA GLN A 52 7.40 0.46 -0.70
C GLN A 52 6.26 0.83 -1.64
N TYR A 53 5.81 2.07 -1.58
CA TYR A 53 4.73 2.61 -2.38
C TYR A 53 5.24 3.49 -3.51
N ASN A 54 4.59 3.40 -4.67
CA ASN A 54 4.75 4.33 -5.78
C ASN A 54 3.38 4.84 -6.24
N GLY A 55 3.22 6.15 -6.34
CA GLY A 55 2.01 6.82 -6.81
C GLY A 55 2.31 7.66 -8.05
N ARG A 56 1.45 7.58 -9.07
CA ARG A 56 1.60 8.40 -10.28
C ARG A 56 0.26 8.79 -10.89
N ILE A 57 0.30 9.87 -11.66
CA ILE A 57 -0.82 10.30 -12.51
C ILE A 57 -0.47 9.92 -13.96
N SER A 58 -1.40 9.28 -14.66
CA SER A 58 -1.29 8.96 -16.08
C SER A 58 -2.60 9.33 -16.78
N GLY A 59 -2.61 10.52 -17.39
CA GLY A 59 -3.82 11.10 -17.96
C GLY A 59 -4.88 11.35 -16.87
N SER A 60 -6.01 10.66 -16.97
CA SER A 60 -7.11 10.75 -15.97
C SER A 60 -7.08 9.65 -14.91
N THR A 61 -6.05 8.80 -14.93
CA THR A 61 -5.90 7.67 -14.01
C THR A 61 -4.83 7.99 -12.97
N VAL A 62 -5.14 7.68 -11.72
CA VAL A 62 -4.17 7.64 -10.63
C VAL A 62 -3.86 6.17 -10.34
N THR A 63 -2.58 5.83 -10.32
CA THR A 63 -2.11 4.49 -9.95
C THR A 63 -1.31 4.57 -8.66
N VAL A 64 -1.62 3.67 -7.72
CA VAL A 64 -0.80 3.44 -6.52
C VAL A 64 -0.43 1.97 -6.51
N GLU A 65 0.87 1.71 -6.49
CA GLU A 65 1.46 0.38 -6.45
C GLU A 65 2.22 0.20 -5.15
N SER A 66 2.31 -1.05 -4.69
CA SER A 66 3.11 -1.42 -3.53
C SER A 66 3.97 -2.63 -3.83
N ASN A 67 5.27 -2.53 -3.55
CA ASN A 67 6.16 -3.66 -3.41
C ASN A 67 6.23 -4.06 -1.93
N VAL A 68 6.00 -5.34 -1.62
CA VAL A 68 5.94 -5.85 -0.23
C VAL A 68 7.01 -6.93 -0.04
N ILE A 69 7.97 -6.65 0.84
CA ILE A 69 9.10 -7.53 1.15
C ILE A 69 8.86 -8.14 2.54
N ASN A 70 9.14 -9.44 2.69
CA ASN A 70 8.87 -10.23 3.91
C ASN A 70 7.41 -10.09 4.39
N LYS A 71 6.46 -10.33 3.48
CA LYS A 71 5.03 -10.06 3.67
C LYS A 71 4.34 -10.95 4.70
N GLU A 72 4.93 -12.12 4.98
CA GLU A 72 4.38 -13.15 5.84
C GLU A 72 4.08 -12.60 7.23
N TYR A 73 4.93 -11.70 7.72
CA TYR A 73 4.73 -11.05 9.00
C TYR A 73 3.49 -10.15 9.00
N ALA A 74 3.37 -9.19 8.08
CA ALA A 74 2.19 -8.34 7.99
C ALA A 74 0.88 -9.13 7.80
N LEU A 75 0.92 -10.22 7.03
CA LEU A 75 -0.23 -11.12 6.86
C LEU A 75 -0.59 -11.82 8.17
N SER A 76 0.40 -12.29 8.94
CA SER A 76 0.17 -12.90 10.26
C SER A 76 -0.46 -11.92 11.26
N GLN A 77 -0.12 -10.63 11.15
CA GLN A 77 -0.66 -9.56 11.99
C GLN A 77 -2.05 -9.08 11.52
N LYS A 78 -2.51 -9.51 10.34
CA LYS A 78 -3.81 -9.12 9.73
C LYS A 78 -3.96 -7.60 9.59
N TRP A 79 -2.86 -6.90 9.29
CA TRP A 79 -2.94 -5.47 9.03
C TRP A 79 -3.68 -5.20 7.71
N ILE A 80 -4.54 -4.18 7.74
CA ILE A 80 -5.39 -3.78 6.62
C ILE A 80 -5.24 -2.29 6.33
N VAL A 81 -5.38 -1.89 5.06
CA VAL A 81 -5.53 -0.48 4.66
C VAL A 81 -7.01 -0.18 4.47
N GLU A 82 -7.65 0.46 5.44
CA GLU A 82 -9.09 0.71 5.35
C GLU A 82 -9.45 1.87 4.41
N LYS A 83 -8.51 2.79 4.17
CA LYS A 83 -8.76 4.02 3.42
C LYS A 83 -7.52 4.50 2.71
N VAL A 84 -7.71 4.98 1.48
CA VAL A 84 -6.71 5.73 0.72
C VAL A 84 -7.24 7.13 0.43
N THR A 85 -6.45 8.16 0.72
CA THR A 85 -6.78 9.56 0.47
C THR A 85 -5.77 10.15 -0.51
N PHE A 86 -6.28 10.77 -1.58
CA PHE A 86 -5.46 11.40 -2.62
C PHE A 86 -5.50 12.92 -2.49
N LEU A 87 -4.33 13.56 -2.49
CA LEU A 87 -4.16 15.01 -2.52
C LEU A 87 -3.32 15.43 -3.73
N GLY A 88 -3.35 16.72 -4.06
CA GLY A 88 -2.53 17.30 -5.15
C GLY A 88 -3.11 17.17 -6.55
N LEU A 89 -4.31 16.60 -6.69
CA LEU A 89 -5.03 16.51 -7.96
C LEU A 89 -5.72 17.84 -8.32
N LYS A 90 -5.62 18.28 -9.58
CA LYS A 90 -6.31 19.47 -10.11
C LYS A 90 -7.51 19.04 -10.96
N ASN A 91 -8.58 19.84 -10.93
CA ASN A 91 -9.78 19.66 -11.78
C ASN A 91 -10.50 18.30 -11.62
N VAL A 92 -10.42 17.68 -10.44
CA VAL A 92 -11.17 16.45 -10.14
C VAL A 92 -12.56 16.81 -9.66
N THR A 93 -13.57 16.44 -10.44
CA THR A 93 -14.98 16.64 -10.08
C THR A 93 -15.62 15.39 -9.49
N LYS A 94 -15.20 14.20 -9.96
CA LYS A 94 -15.78 12.91 -9.57
C LYS A 94 -14.81 11.76 -9.86
N LEU A 95 -14.74 10.79 -8.95
CA LEU A 95 -14.15 9.48 -9.23
C LEU A 95 -15.12 8.68 -10.11
N ARG A 96 -14.65 8.19 -11.26
CA ARG A 96 -15.51 7.42 -12.17
C ARG A 96 -15.54 5.94 -11.82
N SER A 97 -14.39 5.39 -11.47
CA SER A 97 -14.21 3.99 -11.14
C SER A 97 -12.94 3.79 -10.34
N HIS A 98 -12.86 2.64 -9.66
CA HIS A 98 -11.63 2.13 -9.08
C HIS A 98 -11.48 0.66 -9.45
N GLU A 99 -10.23 0.19 -9.44
CA GLU A 99 -9.87 -1.20 -9.62
C GLU A 99 -8.80 -1.57 -8.61
N LEU A 100 -8.94 -2.74 -8.01
CA LEU A 100 -7.92 -3.35 -7.19
C LEU A 100 -7.39 -4.57 -7.91
N ILE A 101 -6.09 -4.56 -8.16
CA ILE A 101 -5.37 -5.63 -8.84
C ILE A 101 -4.30 -6.14 -7.89
N MET A 102 -4.25 -7.45 -7.72
CA MET A 102 -3.13 -8.11 -7.10
C MET A 102 -2.22 -8.70 -8.17
N ILE A 103 -0.93 -8.46 -7.99
CA ILE A 103 0.12 -8.99 -8.85
C ILE A 103 0.88 -10.03 -8.04
N THR A 104 0.81 -11.27 -8.48
CA THR A 104 1.57 -12.39 -7.90
C THR A 104 2.47 -12.96 -9.00
N GLY A 105 3.77 -12.67 -8.95
CA GLY A 105 4.69 -12.97 -10.06
C GLY A 105 4.26 -12.27 -11.35
N ALA A 106 4.21 -12.99 -12.47
CA ALA A 106 3.77 -12.46 -13.77
C ALA A 106 2.24 -12.42 -13.96
N LYS A 107 1.46 -12.90 -12.96
CA LYS A 107 0.01 -13.02 -13.07
C LYS A 107 -0.69 -11.82 -12.44
N TRP A 108 -1.64 -11.27 -13.20
CA TRP A 108 -2.52 -10.17 -12.78
C TRP A 108 -3.87 -10.75 -12.40
N ILE A 109 -4.32 -10.47 -11.18
CA ILE A 109 -5.63 -10.92 -10.68
C ILE A 109 -6.42 -9.69 -10.24
N LYS A 110 -7.50 -9.39 -10.94
CA LYS A 110 -8.46 -8.37 -10.50
C LYS A 110 -9.21 -8.91 -9.29
N ILE A 111 -9.08 -8.23 -8.16
CA ILE A 111 -9.76 -8.59 -6.91
C ILE A 111 -11.10 -7.87 -6.79
N SER A 112 -11.14 -6.59 -7.18
CA SER A 112 -12.36 -5.81 -7.09
C SER A 112 -12.37 -4.64 -8.08
N GLY A 113 -13.56 -4.14 -8.37
CA GLY A 113 -13.73 -2.89 -9.11
C GLY A 113 -15.18 -2.43 -9.09
N GLY A 114 -15.38 -1.12 -9.16
CA GLY A 114 -16.73 -0.54 -9.12
C GLY A 114 -16.77 0.91 -9.59
N LYS A 115 -17.94 1.33 -10.09
CA LYS A 115 -18.25 2.74 -10.34
C LYS A 115 -18.78 3.32 -9.01
N LYS A 116 -18.07 4.28 -8.41
CA LYS A 116 -18.50 4.96 -7.18
C LYS A 116 -18.21 6.45 -7.27
N ASP A 117 -19.19 7.26 -6.85
CA ASP A 117 -18.98 8.63 -6.41
C ASP A 117 -18.01 8.65 -5.22
N LEU A 118 -17.18 9.71 -5.12
CA LEU A 118 -16.10 9.88 -4.14
C LEU A 118 -16.54 9.51 -2.71
N GLY A 119 -16.31 8.27 -2.31
CA GLY A 119 -16.82 7.70 -1.08
C GLY A 119 -16.15 6.36 -0.79
N GLU A 120 -15.13 6.44 0.09
CA GLU A 120 -14.43 5.37 0.81
C GLU A 120 -14.31 4.01 0.10
N THR A 121 -13.14 3.79 -0.50
CA THR A 121 -12.72 2.46 -0.95
C THR A 121 -11.93 1.78 0.18
N LYS A 122 -12.47 0.67 0.70
CA LYS A 122 -11.72 -0.24 1.58
C LYS A 122 -10.74 -1.04 0.73
N LEU A 123 -9.45 -0.98 1.06
CA LEU A 123 -8.38 -1.65 0.34
C LEU A 123 -7.87 -2.84 1.16
N CYS A 124 -8.41 -4.03 0.93
CA CYS A 124 -7.77 -5.24 1.43
C CYS A 124 -6.48 -5.49 0.64
N ILE A 125 -5.32 -5.34 1.30
CA ILE A 125 -4.05 -5.83 0.75
C ILE A 125 -4.01 -7.34 0.99
N GLU A 126 -4.38 -8.14 -0.01
CA GLU A 126 -4.18 -9.59 0.01
C GLU A 126 -2.86 -9.91 -0.70
N GLY A 127 -1.84 -10.36 0.02
CA GLY A 127 -0.43 -10.33 -0.40
C GLY A 127 -0.08 -10.90 -1.77
N GLY A 128 0.71 -10.13 -2.55
CA GLY A 128 1.38 -10.54 -3.78
C GLY A 128 2.81 -11.01 -3.52
N VAL A 129 3.30 -12.05 -4.20
CA VAL A 129 4.74 -12.38 -4.25
C VAL A 129 5.35 -11.53 -5.36
N GLN A 130 6.40 -10.76 -5.10
CA GLN A 130 7.36 -10.40 -6.13
C GLN A 130 8.72 -10.98 -5.75
N ASN A 131 9.10 -12.06 -6.43
CA ASN A 131 10.49 -12.34 -6.72
C ASN A 131 10.76 -11.69 -8.08
N THR A 132 11.69 -10.74 -8.11
CA THR A 132 12.40 -10.40 -9.35
C THR A 132 13.87 -10.33 -9.03
N LEU A 133 14.54 -11.46 -9.30
CA LEU A 133 15.98 -11.52 -9.48
C LEU A 133 16.31 -10.73 -10.75
N TYR A 134 17.18 -9.74 -10.64
CA TYR A 134 17.94 -9.29 -11.80
C TYR A 134 19.23 -10.12 -11.81
N GLU A 135 19.27 -11.18 -12.63
CA GLU A 135 20.55 -11.66 -13.12
C GLU A 135 21.06 -10.61 -14.12
N ASN A 136 22.17 -9.98 -13.74
CA ASN A 136 23.07 -9.36 -14.68
C ASN A 136 23.60 -10.46 -15.59
N ASP A 137 23.53 -10.27 -16.89
CA ASP A 137 24.50 -10.84 -17.81
C ASP A 137 24.87 -9.79 -18.87
N ALA A 138 26.15 -9.88 -19.23
CA ALA A 138 27.01 -8.89 -19.88
C ALA A 138 26.62 -8.47 -21.31
#